data_AF-A0A8I1DGA4-F1
#
_entry.id   AF-A0A8I1DGA4-F1
#
_cell.length_a   1.000
_cell.length_b   1.000
_cell.length_c   1.000
_cell.angle_alpha   90.00
_cell.angle_beta   90.00
_cell.angle_gamma   90.00
#
_symmetry.space_group_name_H-M   'P 1'
#
loop_
_entity.id
_entity.type
_entity.pdbx_description
1 polymer ?
#
loop_
_entity_poly.entity_id
_entity_poly.type
_entity_poly.pdbx_seq_one_letter_code
_entity_poly.pdbx_strand_id
1 'polypeptide(L)'
;MSEFEMNSSLAEKITKLNEEGVHEEEIERFLDQHLIKYPDDVEAWVRLGVLVFEPPIGDFEKSVDCLRKAVEVKPDCLEALLILMRMQYTAYAEIDEDVYKLLHHYQPRSREERSLIEFAKAWYFECKKMDEEYARHLEKSITVYPKYVLNYIALGNYYEEKGQKEKAKSLFLKGMKNVRQIYRVNGGLDPLVFDYHEYINEKIKGIHLSLSSVTYKLIKEGVN
;
A
#
# COMPACT_ATOMS: atom_id res chain seq x y z
N MET A 1 22.84 -14.25 15.98
CA MET A 1 21.50 -13.66 15.95
C MET A 1 20.75 -14.28 14.79
N SER A 2 19.58 -14.85 15.04
CA SER A 2 18.70 -15.33 13.96
C SER A 2 18.06 -14.14 13.22
N GLU A 3 17.63 -14.34 11.97
CA GLU A 3 16.87 -13.36 11.16
C GLU A 3 15.69 -12.75 11.95
N PHE A 4 14.97 -13.57 12.71
CA PHE A 4 13.89 -13.13 13.60
C PHE A 4 14.33 -12.18 14.74
N GLU A 5 15.52 -12.40 15.32
CA GLU A 5 16.05 -11.53 16.40
C GLU A 5 16.55 -10.19 15.84
N MET A 6 17.07 -10.20 14.62
CA MET A 6 17.52 -9.01 13.91
C MET A 6 16.34 -8.14 13.47
N ASN A 7 15.27 -8.74 12.96
CA ASN A 7 14.07 -8.03 12.53
C ASN A 7 13.32 -7.39 13.72
N SER A 8 13.20 -8.10 14.86
CA SER A 8 12.64 -7.53 16.09
C SER A 8 13.46 -6.31 16.54
N SER A 9 14.80 -6.43 16.49
CA SER A 9 15.69 -5.33 16.89
C SER A 9 15.64 -4.11 15.95
N LEU A 10 15.36 -4.30 14.66
CA LEU A 10 15.28 -3.19 13.69
C LEU A 10 13.99 -2.39 13.89
N ALA A 11 12.85 -3.09 13.94
CA ALA A 11 11.55 -2.47 14.13
C ALA A 11 11.48 -1.72 15.48
N GLU A 12 11.92 -2.36 16.57
CA GLU A 12 11.96 -1.74 17.90
C GLU A 12 12.82 -0.47 17.92
N LYS A 13 13.95 -0.48 17.21
CA LYS A 13 14.85 0.66 17.16
C LYS A 13 14.26 1.82 16.35
N ILE A 14 13.58 1.54 15.23
CA ILE A 14 12.87 2.56 14.45
C ILE A 14 11.72 3.15 15.27
N THR A 15 10.93 2.31 15.95
CA THR A 15 9.87 2.76 16.86
C THR A 15 10.43 3.65 17.95
N LYS A 16 11.56 3.27 18.57
CA LYS A 16 12.22 4.08 19.59
C LYS A 16 12.71 5.44 19.06
N LEU A 17 13.35 5.47 17.89
CA LEU A 17 13.78 6.73 17.28
C LEU A 17 12.57 7.67 17.06
N ASN A 18 11.46 7.12 16.59
CA ASN A 18 10.20 7.87 16.47
C ASN A 18 9.67 8.38 17.83
N GLU A 19 9.65 7.54 18.87
CA GLU A 19 9.24 7.95 20.22
C GLU A 19 10.12 9.08 20.80
N GLU A 20 11.39 9.11 20.42
CA GLU A 20 12.36 10.15 20.78
C GLU A 20 12.17 11.45 19.97
N GLY A 21 11.23 11.48 19.03
CA GLY A 21 10.94 12.66 18.19
C GLY A 21 11.99 12.90 17.10
N VAL A 22 12.71 11.85 16.71
CA VAL A 22 13.75 11.92 15.69
C VAL A 22 13.13 12.11 14.30
N HIS A 23 13.70 13.02 13.53
CA HIS A 23 13.25 13.37 12.18
C HIS A 23 13.44 12.22 11.18
N GLU A 24 12.58 12.17 10.17
CA GLU A 24 12.51 11.14 9.14
C GLU A 24 13.85 10.93 8.43
N GLU A 25 14.63 11.98 8.20
CA GLU A 25 15.95 11.90 7.56
C GLU A 25 16.98 11.13 8.42
N GLU A 26 16.80 11.08 9.74
CA GLU A 26 17.67 10.29 10.61
C GLU A 26 17.30 8.80 10.60
N ILE A 27 16.00 8.50 10.52
CA ILE A 27 15.53 7.12 10.29
C ILE A 27 16.02 6.64 8.92
N GLU A 28 15.97 7.50 7.91
CA GLU A 28 16.50 7.22 6.58
C GLU A 28 17.99 6.91 6.62
N ARG A 29 18.81 7.78 7.23
CA ARG A 29 20.26 7.54 7.39
C ARG A 29 20.55 6.24 8.14
N PHE A 30 19.76 5.92 9.17
CA PHE A 30 19.91 4.69 9.92
C PHE A 30 19.63 3.46 9.04
N LEU A 31 18.55 3.48 8.26
CA LEU A 31 18.20 2.41 7.32
C LEU A 31 19.24 2.27 6.21
N ASP A 32 19.73 3.37 5.64
CA ASP A 32 20.80 3.35 4.63
C ASP A 32 22.06 2.67 5.19
N GLN A 33 22.48 3.02 6.42
CA GLN A 33 23.64 2.39 7.07
C GLN A 33 23.43 0.92 7.41
N HIS A 34 22.20 0.53 7.76
CA HIS A 34 21.84 -0.86 8.01
C HIS A 34 21.94 -1.68 6.71
N LEU A 35 21.39 -1.17 5.63
CA LEU A 35 21.35 -1.83 4.32
C LEU A 35 22.73 -1.95 3.66
N ILE A 36 23.70 -1.08 3.99
CA ILE A 36 25.10 -1.29 3.61
C ILE A 36 25.67 -2.58 4.23
N LYS A 37 25.26 -2.91 5.45
CA LYS A 37 25.76 -4.10 6.18
C LYS A 37 24.93 -5.34 5.89
N TYR A 38 23.64 -5.15 5.63
CA TYR A 38 22.65 -6.20 5.43
C TYR A 38 21.87 -5.95 4.13
N PRO A 39 22.52 -6.08 2.96
CA PRO A 39 21.90 -5.76 1.67
C PRO A 39 20.76 -6.73 1.29
N ASP A 40 20.68 -7.89 1.93
CA ASP A 40 19.63 -8.89 1.68
C ASP A 40 18.44 -8.75 2.67
N ASP A 41 18.42 -7.70 3.49
CA ASP A 41 17.31 -7.42 4.40
C ASP A 41 16.13 -6.79 3.66
N VAL A 42 15.24 -7.65 3.18
CA VAL A 42 14.01 -7.29 2.44
C VAL A 42 13.13 -6.34 3.25
N GLU A 43 13.03 -6.55 4.56
CA GLU A 43 12.16 -5.75 5.42
C GLU A 43 12.68 -4.31 5.54
N ALA A 44 13.99 -4.15 5.72
CA ALA A 44 14.63 -2.84 5.74
C ALA A 44 14.46 -2.08 4.41
N TRP A 45 14.59 -2.78 3.27
CA TRP A 45 14.33 -2.17 1.95
C TRP A 45 12.88 -1.69 1.80
N VAL A 46 11.91 -2.50 2.23
CA VAL A 46 10.48 -2.11 2.17
C VAL A 46 10.20 -0.93 3.08
N ARG A 47 10.73 -0.94 4.31
CA ARG A 47 10.59 0.16 5.27
C ARG A 47 11.18 1.46 4.73
N LEU A 48 12.39 1.41 4.17
CA LEU A 48 13.02 2.57 3.57
C LEU A 48 12.21 3.09 2.38
N GLY A 49 11.73 2.20 1.52
CA GLY A 49 10.89 2.56 0.38
C GLY A 49 9.61 3.30 0.78
N VAL A 50 8.95 2.88 1.85
CA VAL A 50 7.77 3.57 2.39
C VAL A 50 8.12 4.90 3.05
N LEU A 51 9.18 4.93 3.86
CA LEU A 51 9.66 6.13 4.56
C LEU A 51 9.95 7.28 3.59
N VAL A 52 10.69 7.00 2.51
CA VAL A 52 11.12 8.05 1.57
C VAL A 52 10.04 8.45 0.57
N PHE A 53 8.99 7.63 0.39
CA PHE A 53 7.87 7.96 -0.50
C PHE A 53 6.95 9.04 0.07
N GLU A 54 6.64 8.95 1.36
CA GLU A 54 5.69 9.86 2.00
C GLU A 54 6.37 11.20 2.38
N PRO A 55 5.62 12.31 2.44
CA PRO A 55 6.13 13.56 3.02
C PRO A 55 6.57 13.35 4.48
N PRO A 56 7.61 14.05 4.95
CA PRO A 56 8.25 15.22 4.31
C PRO A 56 9.35 14.90 3.29
N ILE A 57 9.79 13.64 3.15
CA ILE A 57 10.89 13.29 2.24
C ILE A 57 10.43 13.36 0.77
N GLY A 58 9.43 12.56 0.39
CA GLY A 58 8.85 12.60 -0.96
C GLY A 58 9.83 12.25 -2.11
N ASP A 59 10.86 11.44 -1.83
CA ASP A 59 11.80 10.93 -2.83
C ASP A 59 11.25 9.66 -3.49
N PHE A 60 10.42 9.87 -4.52
CA PHE A 60 9.76 8.79 -5.26
C PHE A 60 10.74 7.89 -6.01
N GLU A 61 11.84 8.44 -6.53
CA GLU A 61 12.85 7.66 -7.25
C GLU A 61 13.57 6.71 -6.30
N LYS A 62 14.08 7.22 -5.17
CA LYS A 62 14.70 6.38 -4.13
C LYS A 62 13.73 5.33 -3.60
N SER A 63 12.45 5.69 -3.44
CA SER A 63 11.42 4.74 -2.99
C SER A 63 11.29 3.54 -3.93
N VAL A 64 11.13 3.81 -5.23
CA VAL A 64 11.03 2.76 -6.27
C VAL A 64 12.29 1.91 -6.30
N ASP A 65 13.48 2.52 -6.20
CA ASP A 65 14.75 1.78 -6.17
C ASP A 65 14.85 0.84 -4.97
N CYS A 66 14.48 1.31 -3.78
CA CYS A 66 14.46 0.49 -2.56
C CYS A 66 13.51 -0.70 -2.71
N LEU A 67 12.31 -0.49 -3.23
CA LEU A 67 11.32 -1.55 -3.41
C LEU A 67 11.71 -2.52 -4.52
N ARG A 68 12.37 -2.05 -5.58
CA ARG A 68 12.97 -2.92 -6.60
C ARG A 68 14.07 -3.79 -6.00
N LYS A 69 14.93 -3.24 -5.13
CA LYS A 69 15.92 -4.04 -4.39
C LYS A 69 15.25 -5.11 -3.52
N ALA A 70 14.17 -4.78 -2.82
CA ALA A 70 13.41 -5.75 -2.04
C ALA A 70 12.88 -6.92 -2.90
N VAL A 71 12.35 -6.60 -4.08
CA VAL A 71 11.83 -7.59 -5.05
C VAL A 71 12.95 -8.38 -5.73
N GLU A 72 14.11 -7.78 -5.98
CA GLU A 72 15.30 -8.47 -6.52
C GLU A 72 15.84 -9.51 -5.53
N VAL A 73 15.94 -9.14 -4.25
CA VAL A 73 16.38 -10.04 -3.17
C VAL A 73 15.37 -11.15 -2.95
N LYS A 74 14.07 -10.79 -2.92
CA LYS A 74 12.98 -11.74 -2.68
C LYS A 74 11.79 -11.49 -3.62
N PRO A 75 11.78 -12.16 -4.79
CA PRO A 75 10.70 -11.99 -5.78
C PRO A 75 9.31 -12.42 -5.30
N ASP A 76 9.22 -13.26 -4.26
CA ASP A 76 7.97 -13.72 -3.66
C ASP A 76 7.56 -12.90 -2.40
N CYS A 77 8.12 -11.71 -2.22
CA CYS A 77 7.66 -10.74 -1.23
C CYS A 77 6.44 -9.98 -1.76
N LEU A 78 5.23 -10.46 -1.45
CA LEU A 78 3.99 -9.85 -1.94
C LEU A 78 3.83 -8.40 -1.45
N GLU A 79 4.21 -8.12 -0.21
CA GLU A 79 4.15 -6.77 0.36
C GLU A 79 4.99 -5.78 -0.46
N ALA A 80 6.22 -6.14 -0.81
CA ALA A 80 7.07 -5.30 -1.65
C ALA A 80 6.46 -5.07 -3.04
N LEU A 81 5.93 -6.13 -3.69
CA LEU A 81 5.26 -6.02 -4.99
C LEU A 81 4.03 -5.11 -4.95
N LEU A 82 3.17 -5.28 -3.93
CA LEU A 82 1.96 -4.48 -3.78
C LEU A 82 2.28 -3.00 -3.52
N ILE A 83 3.27 -2.73 -2.65
CA ILE A 83 3.69 -1.37 -2.34
C ILE A 83 4.33 -0.71 -3.58
N LEU A 84 5.22 -1.41 -4.28
CA LEU A 84 5.85 -0.92 -5.50
C LEU A 84 4.81 -0.56 -6.57
N MET A 85 3.89 -1.48 -6.88
CA MET A 85 2.84 -1.21 -7.86
C MET A 85 1.92 -0.07 -7.41
N ARG A 86 1.60 0.02 -6.12
CA ARG A 86 0.78 1.10 -5.57
C ARG A 86 1.43 2.46 -5.78
N MET A 87 2.72 2.56 -5.47
CA MET A 87 3.49 3.80 -5.59
C MET A 87 3.67 4.21 -7.05
N GLN A 88 3.99 3.26 -7.92
CA GLN A 88 4.11 3.48 -9.36
C GLN A 88 2.80 4.00 -9.96
N TYR A 89 1.69 3.34 -9.63
CA TYR A 89 0.35 3.78 -10.01
C TYR A 89 0.04 5.21 -9.56
N THR A 90 0.40 5.59 -8.32
CA THR A 90 0.11 6.94 -7.80
C THR A 90 1.05 8.03 -8.29
N ALA A 91 2.34 7.75 -8.40
CA ALA A 91 3.35 8.76 -8.69
C ALA A 91 3.50 8.99 -10.19
N TYR A 92 3.38 7.93 -10.98
CA TYR A 92 3.68 7.97 -12.42
C TYR A 92 2.47 7.63 -13.31
N ALA A 93 1.36 7.16 -12.74
CA ALA A 93 0.22 6.63 -13.49
C ALA A 93 0.62 5.51 -14.49
N GLU A 94 1.71 4.82 -14.20
CA GLU A 94 2.27 3.73 -14.99
C GLU A 94 2.84 2.68 -14.03
N ILE A 95 2.71 1.40 -14.37
CA ILE A 95 3.29 0.28 -13.63
C ILE A 95 4.20 -0.48 -14.57
N ASP A 96 5.39 -0.83 -14.09
CA ASP A 96 6.37 -1.56 -14.87
C ASP A 96 5.87 -2.95 -15.26
N GLU A 97 6.08 -3.30 -16.54
CA GLU A 97 5.66 -4.59 -17.10
C GLU A 97 6.26 -5.78 -16.35
N ASP A 98 7.52 -5.68 -15.93
CA ASP A 98 8.20 -6.78 -15.24
C ASP A 98 7.67 -6.95 -13.81
N VAL A 99 7.30 -5.86 -13.13
CA VAL A 99 6.64 -5.90 -11.82
C VAL A 99 5.26 -6.55 -11.96
N TYR A 100 4.49 -6.16 -12.98
CA TYR A 100 3.21 -6.80 -13.29
C TYR A 100 3.37 -8.29 -13.56
N LYS A 101 4.37 -8.71 -14.36
CA LYS A 101 4.63 -10.13 -14.65
C LYS A 101 4.95 -10.91 -13.38
N LEU A 102 5.74 -10.36 -12.48
CA LEU A 102 6.02 -10.99 -11.19
C LEU A 102 4.74 -11.19 -10.37
N LEU A 103 3.93 -10.14 -10.21
CA LEU A 103 2.63 -10.24 -9.52
C LEU A 103 1.69 -11.24 -10.22
N HIS A 104 1.68 -11.27 -11.55
CA HIS A 104 0.79 -12.14 -12.32
C HIS A 104 1.07 -13.62 -12.07
N HIS A 105 2.35 -14.00 -11.91
CA HIS A 105 2.78 -15.38 -11.65
C HIS A 105 2.86 -15.74 -10.16
N TYR A 106 2.69 -14.75 -9.27
CA TYR A 106 2.67 -14.98 -7.83
C TYR A 106 1.59 -16.00 -7.44
N GLN A 107 1.94 -16.93 -6.55
CA GLN A 107 1.04 -17.98 -6.07
C GLN A 107 0.40 -17.57 -4.73
N PRO A 108 -0.87 -17.11 -4.71
CA PRO A 108 -1.51 -16.68 -3.47
C PRO A 108 -1.71 -17.84 -2.49
N ARG A 109 -1.32 -17.60 -1.25
CA ARG A 109 -1.42 -18.55 -0.12
C ARG A 109 -2.76 -18.44 0.61
N SER A 110 -3.52 -17.37 0.36
CA SER A 110 -4.80 -17.09 1.02
C SER A 110 -5.79 -16.37 0.11
N ARG A 111 -7.05 -16.24 0.57
CA ARG A 111 -8.08 -15.46 -0.14
C ARG A 111 -7.78 -13.97 -0.08
N GLU A 112 -7.20 -13.53 1.03
CA GLU A 112 -6.71 -12.20 1.31
C GLU A 112 -5.66 -11.79 0.27
N GLU A 113 -4.59 -12.59 0.12
CA GLU A 113 -3.55 -12.34 -0.89
C GLU A 113 -4.13 -12.35 -2.30
N ARG A 114 -4.99 -13.33 -2.62
CA ARG A 114 -5.64 -13.40 -3.94
C ARG A 114 -6.46 -12.16 -4.23
N SER A 115 -7.16 -11.60 -3.25
CA SER A 115 -7.91 -10.35 -3.41
C SER A 115 -7.00 -9.15 -3.66
N LEU A 116 -5.89 -9.03 -2.91
CA LEU A 116 -4.91 -7.95 -3.10
C LEU A 116 -4.23 -8.02 -4.48
N ILE A 117 -3.89 -9.22 -4.94
CA ILE A 117 -3.31 -9.43 -6.27
C ILE A 117 -4.29 -9.01 -7.36
N GLU A 118 -5.57 -9.40 -7.26
CA GLU A 118 -6.58 -8.97 -8.22
C GLU A 118 -6.79 -7.45 -8.17
N PHE A 119 -6.68 -6.83 -6.99
CA PHE A 119 -6.76 -5.37 -6.87
C PHE A 119 -5.56 -4.68 -7.52
N ALA A 120 -4.34 -5.17 -7.32
CA ALA A 120 -3.15 -4.63 -7.94
C ALA A 120 -3.13 -4.82 -9.47
N LYS A 121 -3.70 -5.92 -9.97
CA LYS A 121 -3.95 -6.09 -11.42
C LYS A 121 -4.91 -5.02 -11.95
N ALA A 122 -5.92 -4.62 -11.18
CA ALA A 122 -6.80 -3.53 -11.57
C ALA A 122 -6.01 -2.23 -11.79
N TRP A 123 -5.10 -1.84 -10.87
CA TRP A 123 -4.25 -0.64 -11.05
C TRP A 123 -3.46 -0.69 -12.37
N TYR A 124 -2.91 -1.86 -12.73
CA TYR A 124 -2.20 -2.03 -13.99
C TYR A 124 -3.12 -1.80 -15.21
N PHE A 125 -4.33 -2.37 -15.22
CA PHE A 125 -5.27 -2.18 -16.32
C PHE A 125 -5.84 -0.76 -16.40
N GLU A 126 -5.92 -0.07 -15.26
CA GLU A 126 -6.24 1.36 -15.21
C GLU A 126 -5.16 2.19 -15.92
N CYS A 127 -3.86 1.95 -15.64
CA CYS A 127 -2.75 2.59 -16.35
C CYS A 127 -2.80 2.35 -17.87
N LYS A 128 -3.26 1.16 -18.30
CA LYS A 128 -3.42 0.81 -19.71
C LYS A 128 -4.73 1.32 -20.33
N LYS A 129 -5.58 2.02 -19.56
CA LYS A 129 -6.89 2.53 -20.00
C LYS A 129 -7.80 1.42 -20.52
N MET A 130 -7.75 0.26 -19.87
CA MET A 130 -8.56 -0.93 -20.19
C MET A 130 -9.73 -1.05 -19.19
N ASP A 131 -10.74 -0.19 -19.36
CA ASP A 131 -11.88 -0.03 -18.43
C ASP A 131 -12.58 -1.35 -18.05
N GLU A 132 -12.80 -2.25 -19.01
CA GLU A 132 -13.48 -3.52 -18.77
C GLU A 132 -12.65 -4.45 -17.89
N GLU A 133 -11.35 -4.53 -18.16
CA GLU A 133 -10.41 -5.35 -17.41
C GLU A 133 -10.21 -4.81 -15.99
N TYR A 134 -10.12 -3.48 -15.87
CA TYR A 134 -10.08 -2.78 -14.59
C TYR A 134 -11.27 -3.16 -13.71
N ALA A 135 -12.51 -2.96 -14.20
CA ALA A 135 -13.72 -3.28 -13.46
C ALA A 135 -13.81 -4.78 -13.13
N ARG A 136 -13.48 -5.65 -14.08
CA ARG A 136 -13.48 -7.11 -13.89
C ARG A 136 -12.53 -7.55 -12.77
N HIS A 137 -11.33 -6.96 -12.70
CA HIS A 137 -10.36 -7.25 -11.64
C HIS A 137 -10.83 -6.75 -10.26
N LEU A 138 -11.47 -5.60 -10.20
CA LEU A 138 -12.10 -5.10 -8.96
C LEU A 138 -13.23 -6.01 -8.48
N GLU A 139 -14.13 -6.42 -9.37
CA GLU A 139 -15.24 -7.33 -9.05
C GLU A 139 -14.73 -8.68 -8.54
N LYS A 140 -13.70 -9.23 -9.20
CA LYS A 140 -13.06 -10.48 -8.77
C LYS A 140 -12.40 -10.32 -7.40
N SER A 141 -11.69 -9.21 -7.19
CA SER A 141 -11.04 -8.91 -5.90
C SER A 141 -12.04 -8.88 -4.74
N ILE A 142 -13.18 -8.20 -4.93
CA ILE A 142 -14.26 -8.11 -3.95
C ILE A 142 -14.92 -9.47 -3.72
N THR A 143 -15.18 -10.22 -4.79
CA THR A 143 -15.84 -11.55 -4.72
C THR A 143 -14.98 -12.55 -3.94
N VAL A 144 -13.67 -12.53 -4.16
CA VAL A 144 -12.73 -13.42 -3.48
C VAL A 144 -12.62 -13.07 -1.99
N TYR A 145 -12.56 -11.79 -1.62
CA TYR A 145 -12.49 -11.35 -0.23
C TYR A 145 -13.17 -9.98 -0.01
N PRO A 146 -14.43 -9.96 0.47
CA PRO A 146 -15.26 -8.75 0.53
C PRO A 146 -15.01 -7.90 1.79
N LYS A 147 -13.76 -7.78 2.25
CA LYS A 147 -13.42 -7.01 3.48
C LYS A 147 -12.45 -5.86 3.27
N TYR A 148 -11.91 -5.65 2.08
CA TYR A 148 -11.05 -4.50 1.81
C TYR A 148 -11.88 -3.34 1.29
N VAL A 149 -11.73 -2.20 1.96
CA VAL A 149 -12.52 -0.99 1.74
C VAL A 149 -12.17 -0.39 0.39
N LEU A 150 -10.88 -0.24 0.08
CA LEU A 150 -10.43 0.42 -1.15
C LEU A 150 -10.87 -0.31 -2.42
N ASN A 151 -11.06 -1.63 -2.38
CA ASN A 151 -11.57 -2.39 -3.53
C ASN A 151 -12.99 -1.95 -3.88
N TYR A 152 -13.83 -1.72 -2.86
CA TYR A 152 -15.19 -1.19 -3.04
C TYR A 152 -15.17 0.27 -3.48
N ILE A 153 -14.28 1.10 -2.92
CA ILE A 153 -14.19 2.52 -3.30
C ILE A 153 -13.76 2.66 -4.76
N ALA A 154 -12.75 1.91 -5.19
CA ALA A 154 -12.29 1.92 -6.58
C ALA A 154 -13.42 1.53 -7.56
N LEU A 155 -14.18 0.48 -7.26
CA LEU A 155 -15.32 0.08 -8.11
C LEU A 155 -16.48 1.08 -8.03
N GLY A 156 -16.69 1.70 -6.87
CA GLY A 156 -17.67 2.76 -6.70
C GLY A 156 -17.36 3.97 -7.57
N ASN A 157 -16.12 4.44 -7.55
CA ASN A 157 -15.63 5.54 -8.39
C ASN A 157 -15.81 5.21 -9.88
N TYR A 158 -15.45 3.99 -10.29
CA TYR A 158 -15.69 3.52 -11.67
C TYR A 158 -17.16 3.67 -12.09
N TYR A 159 -18.10 3.21 -11.26
CA TYR A 159 -19.52 3.33 -11.59
C TYR A 159 -20.03 4.78 -11.52
N GLU A 160 -19.46 5.61 -10.65
CA GLU A 160 -19.77 7.04 -10.57
C GLU A 160 -19.37 7.78 -11.85
N GLU A 161 -18.18 7.51 -12.37
CA GLU A 161 -17.69 8.07 -13.64
C GLU A 161 -18.56 7.65 -14.84
N LYS A 162 -19.14 6.44 -14.79
CA LYS A 162 -20.12 5.97 -15.78
C LYS A 162 -21.55 6.49 -15.53
N GLY A 163 -21.74 7.39 -14.56
CA GLY A 163 -23.04 8.00 -14.22
C GLY A 163 -23.99 7.11 -13.43
N GLN A 164 -23.54 5.93 -12.98
CA GLN A 164 -24.34 4.94 -12.25
C GLN A 164 -24.30 5.18 -10.73
N LYS A 165 -24.78 6.36 -10.32
CA LYS A 165 -24.68 6.88 -8.94
C LYS A 165 -25.21 5.93 -7.86
N GLU A 166 -26.35 5.28 -8.08
CA GLU A 166 -26.92 4.34 -7.10
C GLU A 166 -26.04 3.11 -6.87
N LYS A 167 -25.39 2.59 -7.94
CA LYS A 167 -24.44 1.49 -7.79
C LYS A 167 -23.20 1.93 -7.04
N ALA A 168 -22.67 3.11 -7.36
CA ALA A 168 -21.52 3.70 -6.67
C ALA A 168 -21.81 3.85 -5.16
N LYS A 169 -22.94 4.49 -4.81
CA LYS A 169 -23.39 4.66 -3.42
C LYS A 169 -23.52 3.32 -2.67
N SER A 170 -24.09 2.31 -3.33
CA SER A 170 -24.18 0.96 -2.76
C SER A 170 -22.81 0.35 -2.44
N LEU A 171 -21.82 0.55 -3.32
CA LEU A 171 -20.46 0.05 -3.13
C LEU A 171 -19.73 0.81 -2.02
N PHE A 172 -19.82 2.13 -1.98
CA PHE A 172 -19.26 2.95 -0.90
C PHE A 172 -19.80 2.54 0.47
N LEU A 173 -21.12 2.32 0.58
CA LEU A 173 -21.76 1.82 1.79
C LEU A 173 -21.25 0.43 2.22
N LYS A 174 -20.98 -0.47 1.26
CA LYS A 174 -20.40 -1.79 1.56
C LYS A 174 -18.97 -1.67 2.04
N GLY A 175 -18.15 -0.84 1.38
CA GLY A 175 -16.77 -0.56 1.78
C GLY A 175 -16.70 0.00 3.20
N MET A 176 -17.51 1.01 3.50
CA MET A 176 -17.51 1.68 4.81
C MET A 176 -17.76 0.73 5.99
N LYS A 177 -18.61 -0.31 5.81
CA LYS A 177 -18.88 -1.31 6.86
C LYS A 177 -17.66 -2.14 7.26
N ASN A 178 -16.61 -2.15 6.42
CA ASN A 178 -15.40 -2.92 6.65
C ASN A 178 -14.26 -2.10 7.27
N VAL A 179 -14.44 -0.79 7.48
CA VAL A 179 -13.46 0.05 8.19
C VAL A 179 -13.34 -0.47 9.63
N ARG A 180 -12.11 -0.75 10.04
CA ARG A 180 -11.78 -1.31 11.36
C ARG A 180 -11.24 -0.26 12.32
N GLN A 181 -10.52 0.72 11.79
CA GLN A 181 -9.87 1.75 12.60
C GLN A 181 -9.95 3.10 11.91
N ILE A 182 -10.25 4.14 12.68
CA ILE A 182 -10.16 5.53 12.25
C ILE A 182 -9.28 6.27 13.25
N TYR A 183 -8.21 6.92 12.79
CA TYR A 183 -7.24 7.58 13.65
C TYR A 183 -6.99 9.05 13.29
N ARG A 184 -6.36 9.78 14.21
CA ARG A 184 -5.92 11.17 14.02
C ARG A 184 -4.41 11.22 14.00
N VAL A 185 -3.85 11.90 12.99
CA VAL A 185 -2.43 12.28 12.98
C VAL A 185 -2.30 13.54 13.83
N ASN A 186 -1.93 13.40 15.10
CA ASN A 186 -1.80 14.51 16.05
C ASN A 186 -0.33 14.92 16.20
N GLY A 187 0.24 15.62 15.21
CA GLY A 187 1.55 16.28 15.32
C GLY A 187 2.77 15.37 15.57
N GLY A 188 2.60 14.04 15.59
CA GLY A 188 3.68 13.04 15.53
C GLY A 188 3.77 12.41 14.14
N LEU A 189 4.80 11.59 13.92
CA LEU A 189 5.00 10.87 12.66
C LEU A 189 3.76 10.02 12.33
N ASP A 190 3.30 10.11 11.08
CA ASP A 190 2.22 9.26 10.60
C ASP A 190 2.68 7.80 10.68
N PRO A 191 1.94 6.89 11.33
CA PRO A 191 2.31 5.48 11.42
C PRO A 191 2.69 4.83 10.08
N LEU A 192 2.15 5.35 8.98
CA LEU A 192 2.49 4.94 7.62
C LEU A 192 3.97 5.08 7.29
N VAL A 193 4.66 6.07 7.86
CA VAL A 193 6.04 6.46 7.51
C VAL A 193 7.06 5.41 7.93
N PHE A 194 6.79 4.65 8.99
CA PHE A 194 7.75 3.67 9.53
C PHE A 194 7.18 2.25 9.69
N ASP A 195 5.87 2.07 9.56
CA ASP A 195 5.22 0.76 9.52
C ASP A 195 4.56 0.52 8.15
N TYR A 196 5.26 -0.22 7.29
CA TYR A 196 4.74 -0.57 5.98
C TYR A 196 3.49 -1.48 6.07
N HIS A 197 3.25 -2.18 7.19
CA HIS A 197 2.00 -2.90 7.37
C HIS A 197 0.83 -1.94 7.53
N GLU A 198 1.04 -0.82 8.22
CA GLU A 198 0.05 0.23 8.34
C GLU A 198 -0.15 0.96 7.00
N TYR A 199 0.92 1.17 6.23
CA TYR A 199 0.81 1.61 4.83
C TYR A 199 -0.12 0.71 4.03
N ILE A 200 0.07 -0.61 4.12
CA ILE A 200 -0.83 -1.57 3.45
C ILE A 200 -2.26 -1.47 4.01
N ASN A 201 -2.44 -1.33 5.33
CA ASN A 201 -3.77 -1.24 5.95
C ASN A 201 -4.56 0.00 5.53
N GLU A 202 -3.90 1.14 5.37
CA GLU A 202 -4.54 2.39 4.93
C GLU A 202 -4.55 2.53 3.40
N LYS A 203 -3.38 2.52 2.75
CA LYS A 203 -3.22 2.93 1.35
C LYS A 203 -3.57 1.84 0.33
N ILE A 204 -3.70 0.58 0.78
CA ILE A 204 -3.99 -0.56 -0.09
C ILE A 204 -5.30 -1.26 0.33
N LYS A 205 -5.47 -1.57 1.61
CA LYS A 205 -6.68 -2.25 2.11
C LYS A 205 -7.81 -1.27 2.45
N GLY A 206 -7.48 -0.06 2.92
CA GLY A 206 -8.40 0.94 3.46
C GLY A 206 -9.15 0.54 4.72
N ILE A 207 -8.71 -0.51 5.42
CA ILE A 207 -9.35 -0.96 6.66
C ILE A 207 -9.01 -0.05 7.83
N HIS A 208 -7.88 0.65 7.75
CA HIS A 208 -7.54 1.76 8.63
C HIS A 208 -7.63 3.05 7.82
N LEU A 209 -8.10 4.13 8.43
CA LEU A 209 -8.24 5.43 7.76
C LEU A 209 -7.87 6.57 8.71
N SER A 210 -6.99 7.46 8.29
CA SER A 210 -6.84 8.76 8.95
C SER A 210 -8.06 9.68 8.70
N LEU A 211 -8.45 10.50 9.69
CA LEU A 211 -9.52 11.50 9.53
C LEU A 211 -9.22 12.54 8.44
N SER A 212 -7.95 12.75 8.12
CA SER A 212 -7.48 13.63 7.06
C SER A 212 -7.51 12.96 5.69
N SER A 213 -7.53 11.62 5.61
CA SER A 213 -7.46 10.89 4.34
C SER A 213 -8.60 11.28 3.38
N VAL A 214 -8.24 11.35 2.11
CA VAL A 214 -9.20 11.58 1.01
C VAL A 214 -10.25 10.47 1.01
N THR A 215 -9.83 9.21 1.24
CA THR A 215 -10.73 8.05 1.30
C THR A 215 -11.80 8.21 2.39
N TYR A 216 -11.44 8.66 3.59
CA TYR A 216 -12.43 8.90 4.64
C TYR A 216 -13.44 10.00 4.25
N LYS A 217 -12.97 11.09 3.64
CA LYS A 217 -13.83 12.18 3.16
C LYS A 217 -14.78 11.72 2.05
N LEU A 218 -14.27 11.00 1.05
CA LEU A 218 -15.06 10.44 -0.05
C LEU A 218 -16.15 9.49 0.46
N ILE A 219 -15.80 8.61 1.40
CA ILE A 219 -16.79 7.71 2.03
C ILE A 219 -17.88 8.53 2.73
N LYS A 220 -17.50 9.57 3.47
CA LYS A 220 -18.46 10.41 4.20
C LYS A 220 -19.37 11.18 3.25
N GLU A 221 -18.84 11.72 2.15
CA GLU A 221 -19.59 12.50 1.17
C GLU A 221 -20.48 11.62 0.28
N GLY A 222 -19.93 10.52 -0.26
CA GLY A 222 -20.66 9.62 -1.16
C GLY A 222 -21.76 8.80 -0.48
N VAL A 223 -21.80 8.77 0.85
CA VAL A 223 -22.88 8.17 1.64
C VAL A 223 -24.02 9.16 1.94
N ASN A 224 -23.74 10.46 2.00
CA ASN A 224 -24.76 11.49 2.21
C ASN A 224 -25.63 11.70 0.97
#